data_AF-A0A7S3F854-F1
#
_entry.id   AF-A0A7S3F854-F1
#
_cell.length_a   1.000
_cell.length_b   1.000
_cell.length_c   1.000
_cell.angle_alpha   90.00
_cell.angle_beta   90.00
_cell.angle_gamma   90.00
#
_symmetry.space_group_name_H-M   'P 1'
#
loop_
_entity.id
_entity.type
_entity.pdbx_description
1 polymer ?
#
loop_
_entity_poly.entity_id
_entity_poly.type
_entity_poly.pdbx_seq_one_letter_code
_entity_poly.pdbx_strand_id
1 'polypeptide(L)'
;PADALSALTSPAASALMEFDVPRDKMKDAGFALGMATGMRDYEVAVGPTKQRYFGKMLRALPARPDAVVVELGMGSFPNSPFYAEARYPLDLIGVDPNDSMATFA
;
A
#
# COMPACT_ATOMS: atom_id res chain seq x y z
N PRO A 1 14.91 -22.67 -6.39
CA PRO A 1 15.48 -22.29 -5.08
C PRO A 1 15.76 -20.78 -5.04
N ALA A 2 15.00 -20.04 -4.24
CA ALA A 2 15.18 -18.60 -4.08
C ALA A 2 15.34 -18.30 -2.58
N ASP A 3 16.51 -18.63 -2.05
CA ASP A 3 16.92 -18.25 -0.70
C ASP A 3 17.48 -16.82 -0.75
N ALA A 4 16.59 -15.84 -0.90
CA ALA A 4 16.90 -14.46 -0.56
C ALA A 4 16.48 -14.24 0.89
N LEU A 5 17.32 -14.68 1.82
CA LEU A 5 17.20 -14.29 3.22
C LEU A 5 17.54 -12.80 3.32
N SER A 6 16.52 -11.95 3.20
CA SER A 6 16.61 -10.59 3.72
C SER A 6 16.82 -10.71 5.22
N ALA A 7 18.07 -10.60 5.67
CA ALA A 7 18.35 -10.45 7.09
C ALA A 7 17.65 -9.16 7.53
N LEU A 8 16.61 -9.29 8.36
CA LEU A 8 16.02 -8.17 9.08
C LEU A 8 17.05 -7.68 10.09
N THR A 9 18.03 -6.92 9.61
CA THR A 9 19.00 -6.24 10.45
C THR A 9 18.36 -4.95 10.93
N SER A 10 18.43 -4.69 12.23
CA SER A 10 18.07 -3.37 12.75
C SER A 10 18.89 -2.31 11.99
N PRO A 11 18.26 -1.24 11.49
CA PRO A 11 18.98 -0.14 10.86
C PRO A 11 20.03 0.42 11.83
N ALA A 12 21.14 0.93 11.29
CA ALA A 12 22.10 1.67 12.10
C ALA A 12 21.39 2.82 12.83
N ALA A 13 21.77 3.12 14.07
CA ALA A 13 21.13 4.16 14.88
C ALA A 13 21.13 5.53 14.18
N SER A 14 22.15 5.81 13.35
CA SER A 14 22.21 7.03 12.53
C SER A 14 21.09 7.09 11.48
N ALA A 15 20.76 5.96 10.86
CA ALA A 15 19.68 5.89 9.88
C ALA A 15 18.30 6.08 10.54
N LEU A 16 18.13 5.59 11.78
CA LEU A 16 16.91 5.83 12.55
C LEU A 16 16.75 7.33 12.87
N MET A 17 17.83 8.01 13.27
CA MET A 17 17.76 9.44 13.56
C MET A 17 17.54 10.33 12.33
N GLU A 18 17.99 9.89 11.15
CA GLU A 18 17.86 10.65 9.90
C GLU A 18 16.49 10.43 9.23
N PHE A 19 16.01 9.18 9.19
CA PHE A 19 14.84 8.80 8.40
C PHE A 19 13.60 8.44 9.23
N ASP A 20 13.76 8.08 10.50
CA ASP A 20 12.67 7.72 11.42
C ASP A 20 12.51 8.79 12.52
N VAL A 21 12.27 10.02 12.05
CA VAL A 21 12.09 11.18 12.92
C VAL A 21 10.73 11.15 13.61
N PRO A 22 10.59 11.73 14.83
CA PRO A 22 9.32 11.75 15.53
C PRO A 22 8.19 12.37 14.70
N ARG A 23 7.06 11.67 14.64
CA ARG A 23 5.85 12.10 13.94
C ARG A 23 4.95 12.98 14.80
N ASP A 24 4.18 13.84 14.15
CA ASP A 24 3.18 14.71 14.77
C ASP A 24 1.78 14.10 14.56
N LYS A 25 1.17 13.61 15.64
CA LYS A 25 -0.13 12.93 15.60
C LYS A 25 -1.26 13.78 15.04
N MET A 26 -1.25 15.09 15.29
CA MET A 26 -2.30 15.98 14.80
C MET A 26 -2.17 16.18 13.29
N LYS A 27 -0.94 16.33 12.79
CA LYS A 27 -0.68 16.43 11.35
C LYS A 27 -1.01 15.13 10.64
N ASP A 28 -0.64 14.00 11.24
CA ASP A 28 -0.92 12.66 10.71
C ASP A 28 -2.42 12.38 10.58
N ALA A 29 -3.20 12.72 11.62
CA ALA A 29 -4.65 12.59 11.59
C ALA A 29 -5.30 13.54 10.55
N GLY A 30 -4.83 14.79 10.49
CA GLY A 30 -5.32 15.76 9.50
C GLY A 30 -5.01 15.34 8.07
N PHE A 31 -3.81 14.81 7.83
CA PHE A 31 -3.42 14.26 6.54
C PHE A 31 -4.29 13.06 6.16
N ALA A 32 -4.51 12.13 7.08
CA ALA A 32 -5.34 10.94 6.84
C ALA A 32 -6.78 11.30 6.46
N LEU A 33 -7.39 12.23 7.21
CA LEU A 33 -8.71 12.76 6.89
C LEU A 33 -8.74 13.45 5.51
N GLY A 34 -7.71 14.24 5.20
CA GLY A 34 -7.57 14.91 3.92
C GLY A 34 -7.50 13.93 2.75
N MET A 35 -6.74 12.84 2.89
CA MET A 35 -6.65 11.78 1.88
C MET A 35 -7.99 11.04 1.70
N ALA A 36 -8.66 10.70 2.80
CA ALA A 36 -9.94 9.98 2.75
C ALA A 36 -11.08 10.79 2.13
N THR A 37 -11.07 12.13 2.26
CA THR A 37 -12.17 12.99 1.83
C THR A 37 -11.88 13.79 0.56
N GLY A 38 -10.62 14.17 0.32
CA GLY A 38 -10.22 15.07 -0.76
C GLY A 38 -9.88 14.41 -2.09
N MET A 39 -9.70 13.08 -2.12
CA MET A 39 -9.13 12.39 -3.29
C MET A 39 -10.18 11.82 -4.26
N ARG A 40 -11.48 11.90 -3.94
CA ARG A 40 -12.53 11.21 -4.70
C ARG A 40 -12.52 11.50 -6.21
N ASP A 41 -12.50 12.78 -6.58
CA ASP A 41 -12.60 13.16 -7.99
C ASP A 41 -11.31 12.81 -8.76
N TYR A 42 -10.15 12.85 -8.09
CA TYR A 42 -8.90 12.34 -8.63
C TYR A 42 -8.99 10.84 -8.89
N GLU A 43 -9.45 10.06 -7.91
CA GLU A 43 -9.56 8.60 -8.02
C GLU A 43 -10.51 8.17 -9.14
N VAL A 44 -11.62 8.90 -9.33
CA VAL A 44 -12.50 8.72 -10.49
C VAL A 44 -11.77 9.01 -11.80
N ALA A 45 -11.05 10.13 -11.88
CA ALA A 45 -10.35 10.53 -13.11
C ALA A 45 -9.24 9.55 -13.52
N VAL A 46 -8.52 8.98 -12.55
CA VAL A 46 -7.44 8.02 -12.82
C VAL A 46 -7.91 6.56 -12.89
N GLY A 47 -9.15 6.27 -12.52
CA GLY A 47 -9.73 4.92 -12.46
C GLY A 47 -9.48 4.06 -13.70
N PRO A 48 -9.77 4.53 -14.93
CA PRO A 48 -9.50 3.76 -16.15
C PRO A 48 -8.01 3.43 -16.35
N THR A 49 -7.14 4.36 -15.96
CA THR A 49 -5.69 4.17 -16.03
C THR A 49 -5.22 3.13 -15.02
N LYS A 50 -5.72 3.19 -13.78
CA LYS A 50 -5.45 2.20 -12.73
C LYS A 50 -5.90 0.81 -13.17
N GLN A 51 -7.15 0.67 -13.63
CA GLN A 51 -7.69 -0.60 -14.11
C GLN A 51 -6.80 -1.24 -15.19
N ARG A 52 -6.34 -0.44 -16.17
CA ARG A 52 -5.44 -0.94 -17.22
C ARG A 52 -4.13 -1.50 -16.65
N TYR A 53 -3.51 -0.80 -15.70
CA TYR A 53 -2.22 -1.21 -15.13
C TYR A 53 -2.36 -2.35 -14.14
N PHE A 54 -3.35 -2.32 -13.25
CA PHE A 54 -3.66 -3.43 -12.36
C PHE A 54 -3.97 -4.70 -13.14
N GLY A 55 -4.82 -4.63 -14.16
CA GLY A 55 -5.10 -5.78 -15.01
C GLY A 55 -3.85 -6.33 -15.70
N LYS A 56 -2.94 -5.45 -16.16
CA LYS A 56 -1.66 -5.89 -16.74
C LYS A 56 -0.77 -6.57 -15.71
N MET A 57 -0.66 -6.00 -14.51
CA MET A 57 0.14 -6.55 -13.40
C MET A 57 -0.41 -7.92 -12.96
N LEU A 58 -1.71 -8.01 -12.67
CA LEU A 58 -2.36 -9.22 -12.19
C LEU A 58 -2.26 -10.37 -13.20
N ARG A 59 -2.34 -10.08 -14.52
CA ARG A 59 -2.13 -11.09 -15.56
C ARG A 59 -0.69 -11.56 -15.68
N ALA A 60 0.28 -10.73 -15.30
CA ALA A 60 1.69 -11.09 -15.33
C ALA A 60 2.12 -11.89 -14.09
N LEU A 61 1.32 -11.91 -13.03
CA LEU A 61 1.60 -12.72 -11.85
C LEU A 61 1.53 -14.22 -12.19
N PRO A 62 2.42 -15.04 -11.60
CA PRO A 62 2.31 -16.49 -11.71
C PRO A 62 0.92 -16.95 -11.25
N ALA A 63 0.33 -17.91 -11.98
CA ALA A 63 -0.98 -18.48 -11.65
C ALA A 63 -0.88 -19.38 -10.41
N ARG A 64 -0.85 -18.75 -9.24
CA ARG A 64 -0.77 -19.41 -7.94
C ARG A 64 -1.91 -18.97 -7.01
N PRO A 65 -2.56 -19.92 -6.31
CA PRO A 65 -3.70 -19.62 -5.43
C PRO A 65 -3.30 -19.04 -4.07
N ASP A 66 -2.00 -18.97 -3.76
CA ASP A 66 -1.42 -18.53 -2.49
C ASP A 66 -0.60 -17.23 -2.64
N ALA A 67 -0.96 -16.38 -3.61
CA ALA A 67 -0.21 -15.16 -3.85
C ALA A 67 -0.46 -14.13 -2.75
N VAL A 68 0.63 -13.68 -2.13
CA VAL A 68 0.63 -12.56 -1.17
C VAL A 68 1.06 -11.30 -1.91
N VAL A 69 0.27 -10.23 -1.80
CA VAL A 69 0.61 -8.89 -2.31
C VAL A 69 0.82 -7.96 -1.13
N VAL A 70 1.92 -7.22 -1.15
CA VAL A 70 2.22 -6.18 -0.17
C VAL A 70 2.06 -4.82 -0.83
N GLU A 71 1.13 -4.00 -0.34
CA GLU A 71 0.94 -2.61 -0.79
C GLU A 71 1.62 -1.65 0.18
N LEU A 72 2.63 -0.93 -0.32
CA LEU A 72 3.37 0.06 0.45
C LEU A 72 2.77 1.45 0.22
N GLY A 73 2.47 2.17 1.30
CA GLY A 73 1.73 3.42 1.24
C GLY A 73 0.27 3.17 0.88
N MET A 74 -0.38 2.22 1.56
CA MET A 74 -1.76 1.82 1.28
C MET A 74 -2.75 2.99 1.41
N GLY A 75 -2.47 3.98 2.26
CA GLY A 75 -3.34 5.12 2.47
C GLY A 75 -4.75 4.69 2.89
N SER A 76 -5.78 5.28 2.27
CA SER A 76 -7.19 4.92 2.50
C SER A 76 -7.66 3.75 1.62
N PHE A 77 -6.70 2.94 1.16
CA PHE A 77 -6.88 1.76 0.32
C PHE A 77 -7.77 1.94 -0.93
N PRO A 78 -7.59 3.02 -1.73
CA PRO A 78 -8.45 3.27 -2.90
C PRO A 78 -8.25 2.25 -4.03
N ASN A 79 -7.16 1.49 -4.00
CA ASN A 79 -6.84 0.49 -5.02
C ASN A 79 -7.56 -0.84 -4.82
N SER A 80 -8.26 -1.04 -3.69
CA SER A 80 -8.95 -2.28 -3.34
C SER A 80 -9.83 -2.87 -4.45
N PRO A 81 -10.61 -2.09 -5.22
CA PRO A 81 -11.49 -2.68 -6.25
C PRO A 81 -10.71 -3.33 -7.38
N PHE A 82 -9.50 -2.88 -7.68
CA PHE A 82 -8.71 -3.42 -8.78
C PHE A 82 -8.06 -4.77 -8.45
N TYR A 83 -7.76 -5.04 -7.17
CA TYR A 83 -7.28 -6.36 -6.74
C TYR A 83 -8.37 -7.42 -6.81
N ALA A 84 -9.65 -7.03 -6.70
CA ALA A 84 -10.78 -7.95 -6.85
C ALA A 84 -10.90 -8.53 -8.28
N GLU A 85 -10.22 -7.93 -9.27
CA GLU A 85 -10.11 -8.47 -10.63
C GLU A 85 -9.08 -9.62 -10.75
N ALA A 86 -8.40 -9.98 -9.67
CA ALA A 86 -7.44 -11.08 -9.67
C ALA A 86 -8.10 -12.42 -10.00
N ARG A 87 -7.40 -13.24 -10.78
CA ARG A 87 -7.90 -14.55 -11.23
C ARG A 87 -8.03 -15.57 -10.08
N TYR A 88 -7.20 -15.42 -9.06
CA TYR A 88 -7.16 -16.28 -7.88
C TYR A 88 -7.25 -15.40 -6.63
N PRO A 89 -7.71 -15.95 -5.49
CA PRO A 89 -7.65 -15.25 -4.21
C PRO A 89 -6.24 -14.74 -3.92
N LEU A 90 -6.17 -13.56 -3.31
CA LEU A 90 -4.92 -12.92 -2.90
C LEU A 90 -4.98 -12.67 -1.41
N ASP A 91 -3.85 -12.86 -0.73
CA ASP A 91 -3.63 -12.31 0.60
C ASP A 91 -3.03 -10.91 0.43
N LEU A 92 -3.74 -9.88 0.91
CA LEU A 92 -3.31 -8.49 0.80
C LEU A 92 -2.78 -8.00 2.15
N ILE A 93 -1.53 -7.53 2.16
CA ILE A 93 -0.90 -6.90 3.33
C ILE A 93 -0.70 -5.42 3.00
N GLY A 94 -1.42 -4.56 3.73
CA GLY A 94 -1.25 -3.12 3.68
C GLY A 94 -0.16 -2.65 4.63
N VAL A 95 0.71 -1.77 4.15
CA VAL A 95 1.70 -1.08 4.98
C VAL A 95 1.55 0.41 4.74
N ASP A 96 1.38 1.17 5.81
CA ASP A 96 1.40 2.64 5.76
C ASP A 96 2.21 3.16 6.94
N PRO A 97 3.11 4.14 6.74
CA PRO A 97 3.90 4.71 7.84
C PRO A 97 3.07 5.64 8.75
N ASN A 98 1.86 6.03 8.35
CA ASN A 98 0.95 6.82 9.16
C ASN A 98 -0.14 5.93 9.75
N ASP A 99 -0.02 5.58 11.04
CA ASP A 99 -1.01 4.76 11.77
C ASP A 99 -2.44 5.31 11.69
N SER A 100 -2.61 6.62 11.51
CA SER A 100 -3.94 7.25 11.40
C SER A 100 -4.69 6.82 10.13
N MET A 101 -3.98 6.33 9.10
CA MET A 101 -4.60 5.81 7.87
C MET A 101 -5.45 4.57 8.12
N ALA A 102 -5.13 3.75 9.13
CA ALA A 102 -5.80 2.48 9.40
C ALA A 102 -7.32 2.63 9.67
N THR A 103 -7.78 3.82 10.09
CA THR A 103 -9.21 4.10 10.31
C THR A 103 -9.97 4.38 9.01
N PHE A 104 -9.25 4.66 7.92
CA PHE A 104 -9.82 5.07 6.62
C PHE A 104 -9.55 4.06 5.50
N ALA A 105 -8.81 2.99 5.78
CA ALA A 105 -8.45 1.93 4.83
C ALA A 105 -9.50 0.82 4.78
#